data_AF-A0A1L5KUV9-F1
#
_entry.id   AF-A0A1L5KUV9-F1
#
_cell.length_a   1.000
_cell.length_b   1.000
_cell.length_c   1.000
_cell.angle_alpha   90.00
_cell.angle_beta   90.00
_cell.angle_gamma   90.00
#
_symmetry.space_group_name_H-M   'P 1'
#
loop_
_entity.id
_entity.type
_entity.pdbx_description
1 polymer ?
#
loop_
_entity_poly.entity_id
_entity_poly.type
_entity_poly.pdbx_seq_one_letter_code
_entity_poly.pdbx_strand_id
1 'polypeptide(L)'
;VGETFDTAEELLLFDPSATWKKTRLPGGSYTMREILKPVFIKGECVYESPSVMEIAEYCRQEKETLWEETKRLFYPHKMYVDLSQKLYDTKVSLLNEMSQK
;
A
#
# COMPACT_ATOMS: atom_id res chain seq x y z
N VAL A 1 -3.80 8.03 -10.44
CA VAL A 1 -3.62 6.81 -11.26
C VAL A 1 -2.56 7.14 -12.29
N GLY A 2 -1.46 6.39 -12.34
CA GLY A 2 -0.34 6.67 -13.27
C GLY A 2 1.02 6.87 -12.60
N GLU A 3 1.20 6.46 -11.35
CA GLU A 3 2.55 6.24 -10.82
C GLU A 3 2.95 4.78 -11.11
N THR A 4 4.10 4.60 -11.72
CA THR A 4 4.70 3.29 -11.99
C THR A 4 6.02 3.23 -11.24
N PHE A 5 6.27 2.11 -10.59
CA PHE A 5 7.50 1.87 -9.85
C PHE A 5 8.25 0.73 -10.52
N ASP A 6 9.55 0.92 -10.74
CA ASP A 6 10.45 -0.16 -11.12
C ASP A 6 11.02 -0.80 -9.84
N THR A 7 10.85 -2.11 -9.69
CA THR A 7 11.41 -2.86 -8.55
C THR A 7 12.91 -3.04 -8.63
N ALA A 8 13.54 -2.76 -9.79
CA ALA A 8 14.99 -2.75 -9.95
C ALA A 8 15.64 -1.48 -9.38
N GLU A 9 14.86 -0.42 -9.14
CA GLU A 9 15.34 0.84 -8.57
C GLU A 9 15.21 0.87 -7.04
N GLU A 10 15.95 1.78 -6.40
CA GLU A 10 15.80 2.00 -4.95
C GLU A 10 14.44 2.65 -4.64
N LEU A 11 13.76 2.16 -3.60
CA LEU A 11 12.52 2.76 -3.10
C LEU A 11 12.74 3.40 -1.74
N LEU A 12 12.44 4.71 -1.65
CA LEU A 12 12.43 5.46 -0.41
C LEU A 12 11.01 5.52 0.17
N LEU A 13 10.81 4.89 1.33
CA LEU A 13 9.59 4.95 2.11
C LEU A 13 9.75 5.96 3.25
N PHE A 14 8.66 6.64 3.61
CA PHE A 14 8.65 7.59 4.73
C PHE A 14 7.27 7.69 5.38
N ASP A 15 7.26 7.90 6.70
CA ASP A 15 6.02 8.10 7.45
C ASP A 15 5.43 9.49 7.13
N PRO A 16 4.17 9.59 6.67
CA PRO A 16 3.58 10.87 6.28
C PRO A 16 3.31 11.82 7.47
N SER A 17 3.28 11.32 8.70
CA SER A 17 3.14 12.12 9.92
C SER A 17 4.49 12.50 10.52
N ALA A 18 5.47 11.61 10.42
CA ALA A 18 6.82 11.78 10.92
C ALA A 18 7.85 11.65 9.79
N THR A 19 7.87 12.63 8.89
CA THR A 19 8.60 12.59 7.59
C THR A 19 10.12 12.43 7.69
N TRP A 20 10.69 12.59 8.89
CA TRP A 20 12.09 12.28 9.17
C TRP A 20 12.37 10.77 9.30
N LYS A 21 11.36 9.94 9.57
CA LYS A 21 11.48 8.48 9.60
C LYS A 21 11.45 7.96 8.16
N LYS A 22 12.59 7.46 7.70
CA LYS A 22 12.77 7.01 6.33
C LYS A 22 13.41 5.63 6.29
N THR A 23 12.95 4.82 5.35
CA THR A 23 13.48 3.49 5.07
C THR A 23 13.84 3.42 3.60
N ARG A 24 15.06 2.97 3.28
CA ARG A 24 15.49 2.72 1.91
C ARG A 24 15.45 1.23 1.64
N LEU A 25 14.75 0.84 0.58
CA LEU A 25 14.73 -0.51 0.07
C LEU A 25 15.62 -0.57 -1.18
N PRO A 26 16.71 -1.35 -1.15
CA PRO A 26 17.56 -1.52 -2.32
C PRO A 26 16.81 -2.07 -3.52
N GLY A 27 17.20 -1.65 -4.72
CA GLY A 27 16.69 -2.21 -5.96
C GLY A 27 16.89 -3.72 -6.05
N GLY A 28 15.86 -4.43 -6.46
CA GLY A 28 15.83 -5.89 -6.54
C GLY A 28 15.63 -6.60 -5.19
N SER A 29 15.55 -5.88 -4.07
CA SER A 29 15.35 -6.51 -2.74
C SER A 29 13.89 -6.64 -2.33
N TYR A 30 12.96 -6.10 -3.11
CA TYR A 30 11.54 -6.06 -2.78
C TYR A 30 10.69 -6.38 -4.01
N THR A 31 9.47 -6.85 -3.75
CA THR A 31 8.45 -7.08 -4.77
C THR A 31 7.29 -6.11 -4.55
N MET A 32 6.67 -5.66 -5.64
CA MET A 32 5.49 -4.80 -5.59
C MET A 32 4.29 -5.50 -6.23
N ARG A 33 3.13 -5.41 -5.59
CA ARG A 33 1.86 -5.95 -6.11
C ARG A 33 0.77 -4.88 -6.03
N GLU A 34 0.10 -4.66 -7.14
CA GLU A 34 -1.11 -3.83 -7.17
C GLU A 34 -2.26 -4.55 -6.46
N ILE A 35 -2.75 -3.95 -5.37
CA ILE A 35 -3.79 -4.52 -4.53
C ILE A 35 -5.19 -4.26 -5.07
N LEU A 36 -5.44 -3.05 -5.61
CA LEU A 36 -6.74 -2.71 -6.17
C LEU A 36 -6.88 -3.32 -7.56
N LYS A 37 -7.87 -4.20 -7.73
CA LYS A 37 -8.24 -4.79 -9.02
C LYS A 37 -9.64 -4.33 -9.43
N PRO A 38 -9.87 -4.01 -10.72
CA PRO A 38 -11.17 -3.57 -11.18
C PRO A 38 -12.19 -4.71 -11.08
N VAL A 39 -13.31 -4.47 -10.40
CA VAL A 39 -14.44 -5.41 -10.34
C VAL A 39 -15.49 -5.06 -11.40
N PHE A 40 -15.74 -3.77 -11.59
CA PHE A 40 -16.67 -3.26 -12.59
C PHE A 40 -15.99 -2.23 -13.48
N ILE A 41 -16.22 -2.30 -14.78
CA ILE A 41 -15.78 -1.30 -15.76
C ILE A 41 -17.02 -0.87 -16.54
N LYS A 42 -17.35 0.43 -16.49
CA LYS A 42 -18.50 1.02 -17.20
C LYS A 42 -19.84 0.29 -16.96
N GLY A 43 -20.03 -0.25 -15.76
CA GLY A 43 -21.24 -0.97 -15.37
C GLY A 43 -21.22 -2.46 -15.66
N GLU A 44 -20.19 -2.98 -16.33
CA GLU A 44 -20.02 -4.41 -16.60
C GLU A 44 -19.11 -5.05 -15.53
N CYS A 45 -19.51 -6.20 -14.99
CA CYS A 45 -18.71 -6.97 -14.04
C CYS A 45 -17.60 -7.71 -14.81
N VAL A 46 -16.35 -7.32 -14.59
CA VAL A 46 -15.17 -7.90 -15.26
C VAL A 46 -14.38 -8.84 -14.36
N TYR A 47 -14.79 -8.98 -13.10
CA TYR A 47 -14.16 -9.84 -12.11
C TYR A 47 -14.95 -11.14 -11.92
N GLU A 48 -14.25 -12.26 -11.97
CA GLU A 48 -14.79 -13.56 -11.62
C GLU A 48 -14.61 -13.79 -10.12
N SER A 49 -15.73 -13.99 -9.41
CA SER A 49 -15.69 -14.24 -7.97
C SER A 49 -15.16 -15.64 -7.71
N PRO A 50 -14.05 -15.79 -6.98
CA PRO A 50 -13.58 -17.09 -6.54
C PRO A 50 -14.60 -17.74 -5.58
N SER A 51 -14.49 -19.06 -5.43
CA SER A 51 -15.24 -19.81 -4.44
C SER A 51 -14.83 -19.45 -3.01
N VAL A 52 -15.70 -19.72 -2.04
CA VAL A 52 -15.43 -19.45 -0.61
C VAL A 52 -14.17 -20.18 -0.13
N MET A 53 -13.91 -21.39 -0.65
CA MET A 53 -12.72 -22.17 -0.28
C MET A 53 -11.43 -21.56 -0.83
N GLU A 54 -11.45 -21.05 -2.05
CA GLU A 54 -10.31 -20.32 -2.64
C GLU A 54 -10.04 -19.01 -1.89
N ILE A 55 -11.10 -18.29 -1.49
CA ILE A 55 -10.97 -17.08 -0.67
C ILE A 55 -10.32 -17.39 0.68
N ALA A 56 -10.77 -18.46 1.35
CA ALA A 56 -10.21 -18.88 2.63
C ALA A 56 -8.73 -19.25 2.53
N GLU A 57 -8.37 -20.01 1.48
CA GLU A 57 -6.98 -20.41 1.24
C GLU A 57 -6.10 -19.21 0.88
N TYR A 58 -6.58 -18.28 0.05
CA TYR A 58 -5.88 -17.03 -0.23
C TYR A 58 -5.63 -16.22 1.05
N CYS A 59 -6.65 -16.08 1.91
CA CYS A 59 -6.48 -15.39 3.19
C CYS A 59 -5.44 -16.05 4.09
N ARG A 60 -5.36 -17.39 4.08
CA ARG A 60 -4.36 -18.14 4.84
C ARG A 60 -2.95 -17.86 4.32
N GLN A 61 -2.75 -17.90 2.99
CA GLN A 61 -1.46 -17.62 2.37
C GLN A 61 -1.00 -16.19 2.62
N GLU A 62 -1.89 -15.21 2.48
CA GLU A 62 -1.57 -13.79 2.71
C GLU A 62 -1.17 -13.51 4.17
N LYS A 63 -1.77 -14.21 5.14
CA LYS A 63 -1.39 -14.08 6.56
C LYS A 63 0.05 -14.51 6.84
N GLU A 64 0.61 -15.44 6.04
CA GLU A 64 2.01 -15.85 6.15
C GLU A 64 2.97 -14.75 5.68
N THR A 65 2.50 -13.78 4.88
CA THR A 65 3.32 -12.65 4.43
C THR A 65 3.46 -11.54 5.48
N LEU A 66 2.64 -11.58 6.54
CA LEU A 66 2.65 -10.58 7.61
C LEU A 66 3.64 -10.97 8.71
N TRP A 67 4.35 -9.97 9.25
CA TRP A 67 5.27 -10.16 10.37
C TRP A 67 4.54 -10.57 11.66
N GLU A 68 5.14 -11.45 12.46
CA GLU A 68 4.54 -11.98 13.69
C GLU A 68 4.14 -10.88 14.67
N GLU A 69 4.92 -9.81 14.78
CA GLU A 69 4.68 -8.68 15.68
C GLU A 69 3.36 -7.95 15.36
N THR A 70 2.97 -7.96 14.08
CA THR A 70 1.76 -7.32 13.56
C THR A 70 0.53 -8.21 13.75
N LYS A 71 0.74 -9.54 13.88
CA LYS A 71 -0.30 -10.55 14.11
C LYS A 71 -0.67 -10.73 15.59
N ARG A 72 0.05 -10.10 16.53
CA ARG A 72 -0.22 -10.23 17.97
C ARG A 72 -1.62 -9.74 18.35
N LEU A 73 -2.32 -10.50 19.20
CA LEU A 73 -3.66 -10.13 19.70
C LEU A 73 -3.64 -8.92 20.64
N PHE A 74 -2.58 -8.80 21.43
CA PHE A 74 -2.40 -7.71 22.39
C PHE A 74 -1.25 -6.83 21.94
N TYR A 75 -1.49 -5.52 21.85
CA TYR A 75 -0.50 -4.52 21.45
C TYR A 75 0.23 -4.87 20.14
N PRO A 76 -0.50 -5.12 19.03
CA PRO A 76 0.13 -5.40 17.74
C PRO A 76 1.02 -4.24 17.30
N HIS A 77 2.12 -4.58 16.62
CA HIS A 77 2.91 -3.56 15.96
C HIS A 77 2.10 -2.95 14.81
N LYS A 78 2.18 -1.63 14.65
CA LYS A 78 1.47 -0.93 13.58
C LYS A 78 2.09 -1.31 12.24
N MET A 79 1.24 -1.64 11.27
CA MET A 79 1.64 -1.76 9.88
C MET A 79 1.87 -0.37 9.29
N TYR A 80 2.95 -0.22 8.53
CA TYR A 80 3.25 1.04 7.86
C TYR A 80 2.34 1.21 6.63
N VAL A 81 1.75 2.40 6.52
CA VAL A 81 0.95 2.82 5.36
C VAL A 81 1.45 4.20 4.96
N ASP A 82 2.37 4.19 4.00
CA ASP A 82 3.09 5.38 3.57
C ASP A 82 2.47 5.96 2.29
N LEU A 83 2.77 7.24 2.04
CA LEU A 83 2.37 7.92 0.81
C LEU A 83 3.57 8.00 -0.13
N SER A 84 3.32 7.93 -1.44
CA SER A 84 4.32 8.36 -2.40
C SER A 84 4.62 9.85 -2.20
N GLN A 85 5.83 10.27 -2.54
CA GLN A 85 6.24 11.67 -2.40
C GLN A 85 5.27 12.60 -3.13
N LYS A 86 4.88 12.26 -4.36
CA LYS A 86 3.93 13.04 -5.16
C LYS A 86 2.57 13.17 -4.49
N LEU A 87 2.03 12.08 -3.93
CA LEU A 87 0.73 12.10 -3.26
C LEU A 87 0.79 12.92 -1.97
N TYR A 88 1.88 12.79 -1.21
CA TYR A 88 2.12 13.62 -0.03
C TYR A 88 2.18 15.11 -0.38
N ASP A 89 2.96 15.48 -1.40
CA ASP A 89 3.11 16.87 -1.83
C ASP A 89 1.77 17.44 -2.32
N THR A 90 1.00 16.65 -3.04
CA THR A 90 -0.36 17.03 -3.48
C THR A 90 -1.27 17.30 -2.28
N LYS A 91 -1.26 16.42 -1.27
CA LYS A 91 -2.03 16.61 -0.04
C LYS A 91 -1.63 17.91 0.67
N VAL A 92 -0.33 18.17 0.82
CA VAL A 92 0.18 19.36 1.48
C VAL A 92 -0.18 20.63 0.70
N SER A 93 -0.05 20.62 -0.63
CA SER A 93 -0.45 21.76 -1.48
C SER A 93 -1.92 22.12 -1.27
N LEU A 94 -2.82 21.14 -1.35
CA LEU A 94 -4.25 21.37 -1.19
C LEU A 94 -4.61 21.89 0.21
N LEU A 95 -3.95 21.40 1.26
CA LEU A 95 -4.17 21.89 2.62
C LEU A 95 -3.71 23.34 2.78
N ASN A 96 -2.57 23.70 2.19
CA ASN A 96 -2.05 25.07 2.23
C ASN A 96 -2.96 26.03 1.46
N GLU A 97 -3.42 25.65 0.28
CA GLU A 97 -4.36 26.44 -0.53
C GLU A 97 -5.66 26.75 0.22
N MET A 98 -6.18 25.76 0.95
CA MET A 98 -7.41 25.93 1.73
C MET A 98 -7.20 26.70 3.03
N SER A 99 -5.97 26.72 3.58
CA SER A 99 -5.64 27.43 4.82
C SER A 99 -5.24 28.90 4.58
N GLN A 100 -4.93 29.28 3.34
CA GLN A 100 -4.63 30.66 2.94
C GLN A 100 -5.87 31.45 2.51
N LYS A 101 -7.06 30.84 2.51
CA LYS A 101 -8.36 31.50 2.38
C LYS A 101 -8.98 31.74 3.75
#